data_AF-A0A1H7V6G2-F1
#
_entry.id   AF-A0A1H7V6G2-F1
#
_cell.length_a   1.000
_cell.length_b   1.000
_cell.length_c   1.000
_cell.angle_alpha   90.00
_cell.angle_beta   90.00
_cell.angle_gamma   90.00
#
_symmetry.space_group_name_H-M   'P 1'
#
loop_
_entity.id
_entity.type
_entity.pdbx_description
1 polymer ?
#
loop_
_entity_poly.entity_id
_entity_poly.type
_entity_poly.pdbx_seq_one_letter_code
_entity_poly.pdbx_strand_id
1 'polypeptide(L)'
;MNKSNRTAMDSIRALALRDLEATSDEEIRAEIVAQGEDPDAAAQRIRARIDAIMAEAMRARTIAAKKLMGTTAATTQQARPTIDRIKQLIQEAFRSDAGLAMAFREGTQQSDADLESLYDDLVAMGKIKRDDNGH
;
A
#
# COMPACT_ATOMS: atom_id res chain seq x y z
N MET A 1 -14.91 -10.19 -10.69
CA MET A 1 -16.03 -9.26 -10.98
C MET A 1 -16.51 -9.54 -12.39
N ASN A 2 -17.71 -10.09 -12.59
CA ASN A 2 -18.20 -10.44 -13.93
C ASN A 2 -18.61 -9.18 -14.69
N LYS A 3 -18.47 -9.19 -16.03
CA LYS A 3 -18.78 -8.04 -16.92
C LYS A 3 -20.18 -7.46 -16.68
N SER A 4 -21.17 -8.32 -16.43
CA SER A 4 -22.55 -7.94 -16.09
C SER A 4 -22.66 -7.13 -14.77
N ASN A 5 -21.87 -7.46 -13.76
CA ASN A 5 -21.86 -6.76 -12.48
C ASN A 5 -21.24 -5.34 -12.61
N ARG A 6 -20.20 -5.20 -13.43
CA ARG A 6 -19.59 -3.89 -13.71
C ARG A 6 -20.56 -2.95 -14.43
N THR A 7 -21.24 -3.45 -15.47
CA THR A 7 -22.27 -2.68 -16.17
C THR A 7 -23.41 -2.25 -15.23
N ALA A 8 -23.84 -3.12 -14.32
CA ALA A 8 -24.86 -2.77 -13.34
C ALA A 8 -24.42 -1.64 -12.40
N MET A 9 -23.18 -1.70 -11.89
CA MET A 9 -22.63 -0.64 -11.03
C MET A 9 -22.46 0.69 -11.78
N ASP A 10 -22.03 0.64 -13.04
CA ASP A 10 -21.91 1.82 -13.89
C ASP A 10 -23.29 2.48 -14.12
N SER A 11 -24.34 1.68 -14.35
CA SER A 11 -25.71 2.18 -14.50
C SER A 11 -26.27 2.80 -13.20
N ILE A 12 -26.05 2.16 -12.05
CA ILE A 12 -26.47 2.70 -10.75
C ILE A 12 -25.79 4.04 -10.50
N ARG A 13 -24.47 4.12 -10.75
CA ARG A 13 -23.71 5.36 -10.60
C ARG A 13 -24.24 6.46 -11.50
N ALA A 14 -24.50 6.15 -12.77
CA ALA A 14 -25.01 7.14 -13.73
C ALA A 14 -26.40 7.67 -13.31
N LEU A 15 -27.28 6.79 -12.82
CA LEU A 15 -28.59 7.19 -12.32
C LEU A 15 -28.48 8.11 -11.10
N ALA A 16 -27.66 7.73 -10.12
CA ALA A 16 -27.47 8.52 -8.90
C ALA A 16 -26.86 9.91 -9.17
N LEU A 17 -25.91 10.00 -10.11
CA LEU A 17 -25.32 11.29 -10.50
C LEU A 17 -26.33 12.17 -11.23
N ARG A 18 -27.14 11.59 -12.12
CA ARG A 18 -28.16 12.34 -12.86
C ARG A 18 -29.22 12.91 -11.94
N ASP A 19 -29.64 12.12 -10.95
CA ASP A 19 -30.59 12.54 -9.94
C ASP A 19 -30.02 13.73 -9.14
N LEU A 20 -28.79 13.57 -8.63
CA LEU A 20 -28.10 14.63 -7.87
C LEU A 20 -27.85 15.91 -8.69
N GLU A 21 -27.59 15.80 -9.98
CA GLU A 21 -27.45 16.95 -10.89
C GLU A 21 -28.79 17.63 -11.21
N ALA A 22 -29.90 16.88 -11.15
CA ALA A 22 -31.24 17.39 -11.43
C ALA A 22 -31.89 18.05 -10.21
N THR A 23 -31.51 17.64 -9.00
CA THR A 23 -32.03 18.22 -7.75
C THR A 23 -31.29 19.52 -7.42
N SER A 24 -32.03 20.61 -7.28
CA SER A 24 -31.45 21.90 -6.88
C SER A 24 -31.14 21.96 -5.37
N ASP A 25 -30.21 22.83 -4.97
CA ASP A 25 -29.89 23.07 -3.55
C ASP A 25 -31.13 23.48 -2.72
N GLU A 26 -32.10 24.16 -3.34
CA GLU A 26 -33.34 24.58 -2.69
C GLU A 26 -34.26 23.38 -2.42
N GLU A 27 -34.40 22.47 -3.39
CA GLU A 27 -35.17 21.24 -3.24
C GLU A 27 -34.54 20.33 -2.19
N ILE A 28 -33.21 20.17 -2.21
CA ILE A 28 -32.48 19.41 -1.19
C ILE A 28 -32.74 19.99 0.20
N ARG A 29 -32.66 21.33 0.35
CA ARG A 29 -32.92 21.99 1.65
C ARG A 29 -34.36 21.79 2.08
N ALA A 30 -35.32 21.96 1.17
CA ALA A 30 -36.74 21.81 1.46
C ALA A 30 -37.07 20.39 1.93
N GLU A 31 -36.47 19.36 1.32
CA GLU A 31 -36.64 17.96 1.74
C GLU A 31 -36.10 17.71 3.15
N ILE A 32 -34.90 18.22 3.47
CA ILE A 32 -34.29 18.05 4.80
C ILE A 32 -35.16 18.73 5.87
N VAL A 33 -35.61 19.96 5.60
CA VAL A 33 -36.48 20.71 6.52
C VAL A 33 -37.85 20.02 6.67
N ALA A 34 -38.42 19.48 5.59
CA ALA A 34 -39.68 18.74 5.63
C ALA A 34 -39.59 17.45 6.47
N GLN A 35 -38.39 16.88 6.60
CA GLN A 35 -38.11 15.74 7.47
C GLN A 35 -37.87 16.16 8.94
N GLY A 36 -37.93 17.46 9.24
CA GLY A 36 -37.65 18.01 10.57
C GLY A 36 -36.16 17.99 10.95
N GLU A 37 -35.26 17.82 9.96
CA GLU A 37 -33.82 17.89 10.16
C GLU A 37 -33.31 19.33 9.93
N ASP A 38 -32.26 19.70 10.66
CA ASP A 38 -31.50 20.91 10.39
C ASP A 38 -30.53 20.67 9.21
N PRO A 39 -30.58 21.50 8.14
CA PRO A 39 -29.69 21.35 6.98
C PRO A 39 -28.20 21.32 7.32
N ASP A 40 -27.76 22.15 8.27
CA ASP A 40 -26.35 22.22 8.64
C ASP A 40 -25.91 20.94 9.38
N ALA A 41 -26.71 20.46 10.34
CA ALA A 41 -26.48 19.20 11.01
C ALA A 41 -26.50 18.00 10.04
N ALA A 42 -27.44 17.98 9.07
CA ALA A 42 -27.52 16.95 8.05
C ALA A 42 -26.25 16.94 7.17
N ALA A 43 -25.80 18.11 6.71
CA ALA A 43 -24.58 18.24 5.91
C ALA A 43 -23.34 17.73 6.66
N GLN A 44 -23.17 18.11 7.93
CA GLN A 44 -22.06 17.64 8.77
C GLN A 44 -22.07 16.12 8.94
N ARG A 45 -23.25 15.55 9.22
CA ARG A 45 -23.44 14.10 9.36
C ARG A 45 -23.12 13.35 8.07
N ILE A 46 -23.60 13.84 6.93
CA ILE A 46 -23.34 13.23 5.62
C ILE A 46 -21.84 13.28 5.32
N ARG A 47 -21.19 14.43 5.51
CA ARG A 47 -19.74 14.59 5.32
C ARG A 47 -18.94 13.59 6.16
N ALA A 48 -19.22 13.51 7.46
CA ALA A 48 -18.53 12.59 8.36
C ALA A 48 -18.67 11.13 7.92
N ARG A 49 -19.86 10.74 7.42
CA ARG A 49 -20.09 9.39 6.90
C ARG A 49 -19.32 9.12 5.60
N ILE A 50 -19.29 10.07 4.67
CA ILE A 50 -18.52 9.94 3.43
C ILE A 50 -17.03 9.79 3.74
N ASP A 51 -16.50 10.64 4.63
CA ASP A 51 -15.09 10.58 5.03
C ASP A 51 -14.75 9.22 5.66
N ALA A 52 -15.62 8.68 6.52
CA ALA A 52 -15.45 7.36 7.12
C ALA A 52 -15.44 6.23 6.07
N ILE A 53 -16.39 6.24 5.13
CA ILE A 53 -16.48 5.24 4.04
C ILE A 53 -15.24 5.29 3.15
N MET A 54 -14.78 6.49 2.80
CA MET A 54 -13.58 6.69 1.98
C MET A 54 -12.32 6.17 2.70
N ALA A 55 -12.18 6.48 3.98
CA ALA A 55 -11.06 5.99 4.79
C ALA A 55 -11.07 4.45 4.88
N GLU A 56 -12.23 3.84 5.07
CA GLU A 56 -12.38 2.38 5.08
C GLU A 56 -12.00 1.75 3.73
N ALA A 57 -12.50 2.30 2.63
CA ALA A 57 -12.18 1.84 1.27
C ALA A 57 -10.67 1.94 0.97
N MET A 58 -10.01 3.02 1.38
CA MET A 58 -8.56 3.20 1.23
C MET A 58 -7.77 2.18 2.06
N ARG A 59 -8.19 1.92 3.31
CA ARG A 59 -7.57 0.87 4.14
C ARG A 59 -7.73 -0.51 3.50
N ALA A 60 -8.94 -0.84 3.03
CA ALA A 60 -9.20 -2.10 2.34
C ALA A 60 -8.32 -2.27 1.09
N ARG A 61 -8.18 -1.20 0.29
CA ARG A 61 -7.27 -1.20 -0.87
C ARG A 61 -5.82 -1.40 -0.47
N THR A 62 -5.37 -0.77 0.61
CA THR A 62 -4.00 -0.91 1.12
C THR A 62 -3.74 -2.33 1.63
N ILE A 63 -4.68 -2.93 2.36
CA ILE A 63 -4.60 -4.31 2.83
C ILE A 63 -4.56 -5.27 1.63
N ALA A 64 -5.41 -5.07 0.62
CA ALA A 64 -5.41 -5.87 -0.59
C ALA A 64 -4.08 -5.75 -1.37
N ALA A 65 -3.54 -4.53 -1.50
CA ALA A 65 -2.24 -4.29 -2.11
C ALA A 65 -1.10 -4.98 -1.35
N LYS A 66 -1.08 -4.85 0.00
CA LYS A 66 -0.12 -5.56 0.86
C LYS A 66 -0.25 -7.07 0.72
N LYS A 67 -1.45 -7.62 0.59
CA LYS A 67 -1.67 -9.06 0.36
C LYS A 67 -1.07 -9.50 -0.97
N LEU A 68 -1.26 -8.73 -2.04
CA LEU A 68 -0.66 -8.99 -3.36
C LEU A 68 0.87 -8.88 -3.35
N MET A 69 1.42 -7.93 -2.58
CA MET A 69 2.86 -7.82 -2.35
C MET A 69 3.39 -8.96 -1.46
N GLY A 70 2.60 -9.43 -0.50
CA GLY A 70 2.90 -10.60 0.33
C GLY A 70 2.92 -11.90 -0.48
N THR A 71 2.13 -12.02 -1.55
CA THR A 71 2.20 -13.17 -2.47
C THR A 71 3.39 -13.11 -3.42
N THR A 72 3.97 -11.93 -3.67
CA THR A 72 5.25 -11.80 -4.39
C THR A 72 6.46 -11.83 -3.45
N ALA A 73 6.23 -11.64 -2.15
CA ALA A 73 7.18 -11.93 -1.07
C ALA A 73 7.08 -13.37 -0.56
N ALA A 74 6.58 -14.30 -1.36
CA ALA A 74 7.10 -15.66 -1.32
C ALA A 74 8.49 -15.63 -1.97
N THR A 75 9.42 -14.90 -1.35
CA THR A 75 10.83 -15.28 -1.42
C THR A 75 10.83 -16.71 -0.92
N THR A 76 11.09 -17.65 -1.84
CA THR A 76 11.61 -18.96 -1.50
C THR A 76 12.49 -18.78 -0.27
N GLN A 77 12.07 -19.34 0.86
CA GLN A 77 12.89 -19.43 2.06
C GLN A 77 14.06 -20.35 1.72
N GLN A 78 14.98 -19.85 0.90
CA GLN A 78 16.34 -20.33 0.89
C GLN A 78 16.93 -19.85 2.20
N ALA A 79 17.42 -20.80 2.98
CA ALA A 79 18.01 -20.55 4.28
C ALA A 79 19.00 -19.37 4.16
N ARG A 80 18.83 -18.37 5.03
CA ARG A 80 19.76 -17.26 5.09
C ARG A 80 21.18 -17.82 5.27
N PRO A 81 22.17 -17.35 4.49
CA PRO A 81 23.56 -17.71 4.74
C PRO A 81 23.97 -17.31 6.15
N THR A 82 25.02 -17.95 6.68
CA THR A 82 25.58 -17.58 7.99
C THR A 82 26.01 -16.11 8.00
N ILE A 83 26.06 -15.49 9.19
CA ILE A 83 26.44 -14.08 9.34
C ILE A 83 27.80 -13.74 8.72
N ASP A 84 28.74 -14.69 8.76
CA ASP A 84 30.05 -14.54 8.12
C ASP A 84 29.96 -14.53 6.60
N ARG A 85 29.06 -15.33 6.02
CA ARG A 85 28.80 -15.33 4.57
C ARG A 85 28.07 -14.06 4.13
N ILE A 86 27.14 -13.56 4.94
CA ILE A 86 26.48 -12.27 4.72
C ILE A 86 27.52 -11.13 4.65
N LYS A 87 28.44 -11.06 5.62
CA LYS A 87 29.53 -10.06 5.63
C LYS A 87 30.37 -10.11 4.35
N GLN A 88 30.70 -11.31 3.85
CA GLN A 88 31.46 -11.48 2.61
C GLN A 88 30.69 -10.99 1.37
N LEU A 89 29.41 -11.35 1.25
CA LEU A 89 28.57 -10.96 0.11
C LEU A 89 28.35 -9.44 0.05
N ILE A 90 28.15 -8.81 1.21
CA ILE A 90 28.05 -7.35 1.33
C ILE A 90 29.37 -6.68 0.87
N GLN A 91 30.52 -7.18 1.32
CA GLN A 91 31.83 -6.65 0.89
C GLN A 91 32.10 -6.83 -0.61
N GLU A 92 31.59 -7.90 -1.23
CA GLU A 92 31.71 -8.14 -2.66
C GLU A 92 30.80 -7.20 -3.47
N ALA A 93 29.57 -6.97 -3.00
CA ALA A 93 28.66 -5.99 -3.58
C ALA A 93 29.24 -4.57 -3.54
N PHE A 94 29.85 -4.17 -2.41
CA PHE A 94 30.51 -2.86 -2.26
C PHE A 94 31.77 -2.71 -3.11
N ARG A 95 32.50 -3.80 -3.38
CA ARG A 95 33.62 -3.77 -4.33
C ARG A 95 33.16 -3.60 -5.78
N SER A 96 31.97 -4.12 -6.09
CA SER A 96 31.39 -4.06 -7.43
C SER A 96 30.73 -2.70 -7.75
N ASP A 97 30.33 -1.95 -6.71
CA ASP A 97 29.66 -0.67 -6.85
C ASP A 97 30.10 0.29 -5.72
N ALA A 98 31.09 1.14 -6.02
CA ALA A 98 31.70 2.05 -5.05
C ALA A 98 30.73 3.11 -4.49
N GLY A 99 29.59 3.36 -5.15
CA GLY A 99 28.55 4.26 -4.67
C GLY A 99 27.80 3.72 -3.44
N LEU A 100 27.65 2.39 -3.36
CA LEU A 100 27.05 1.71 -2.22
C LEU A 100 27.98 1.71 -0.99
N ALA A 101 29.29 1.71 -1.21
CA ALA A 101 30.30 1.72 -0.13
C ALA A 101 30.35 3.04 0.65
N MET A 102 30.04 4.18 0.01
CA MET A 102 30.04 5.49 0.68
C MET A 102 28.85 5.64 1.65
N ALA A 103 27.66 5.15 1.27
CA ALA A 103 26.47 5.14 2.13
C ALA A 103 26.63 4.22 3.35
N PHE A 104 27.49 3.20 3.24
CA PHE A 104 27.76 2.24 4.31
C PHE A 104 28.75 2.75 5.37
N ARG A 105 29.73 3.59 4.97
CA ARG A 105 30.87 3.96 5.83
C ARG A 105 30.53 4.99 6.92
N GLU A 106 29.39 5.69 6.83
CA GLU A 106 28.98 6.68 7.84
C GLU A 106 28.34 6.07 9.10
N GLY A 107 28.07 4.75 9.12
CA GLY A 107 27.52 4.05 10.29
C GLY A 107 28.50 3.06 10.92
N THR A 108 29.28 3.49 11.91
CA THR A 108 30.13 2.59 12.70
C THR A 108 29.33 1.68 13.62
N GLN A 109 29.65 0.37 13.59
CA GLN A 109 29.14 -0.73 14.43
C GLN A 109 27.68 -1.14 14.19
N GLN A 110 27.42 -1.71 13.02
CA GLN A 110 26.19 -2.48 12.77
C GLN A 110 26.22 -3.79 13.56
N SER A 111 25.12 -4.07 14.27
CA SER A 111 24.89 -5.36 14.91
C SER A 111 24.65 -6.46 13.87
N ASP A 112 24.72 -7.74 14.27
CA ASP A 112 24.44 -8.84 13.35
C ASP A 112 23.02 -8.74 12.74
N ALA A 113 22.06 -8.18 13.47
CA ALA A 113 20.70 -7.90 12.97
C ALA A 113 20.67 -6.82 11.89
N ASP A 114 21.49 -5.77 12.02
CA ASP A 114 21.59 -4.70 11.03
C ASP A 114 22.23 -5.22 9.73
N LEU A 115 23.21 -6.13 9.85
CA LEU A 115 23.85 -6.78 8.71
C LEU A 115 22.88 -7.71 7.97
N GLU A 116 22.01 -8.43 8.68
CA GLU A 116 20.96 -9.24 8.07
C GLU A 116 19.94 -8.38 7.32
N SER A 117 19.50 -7.26 7.91
CA SER A 117 18.57 -6.33 7.26
C SER A 117 19.18 -5.74 5.99
N LEU A 118 20.46 -5.35 6.04
CA LEU A 118 21.18 -4.81 4.89
C LEU A 118 21.34 -5.84 3.77
N TYR A 119 21.60 -7.10 4.12
CA TYR A 119 21.64 -8.18 3.14
C TYR A 119 20.31 -8.33 2.40
N ASP A 120 19.19 -8.33 3.12
CA ASP A 120 17.86 -8.44 2.52
C ASP A 120 17.57 -7.27 1.57
N ASP A 121 17.98 -6.05 1.93
CA ASP A 121 17.85 -4.87 1.08
C ASP A 121 18.69 -4.96 -0.20
N LEU A 122 19.96 -5.41 -0.08
CA LEU A 122 20.86 -5.59 -1.24
C LEU A 122 20.38 -6.68 -2.19
N VAL A 123 19.76 -7.73 -1.66
CA VAL A 123 19.12 -8.78 -2.46
C VAL A 123 17.85 -8.26 -3.14
N ALA A 124 17.01 -7.50 -2.43
CA ALA A 124 15.81 -6.88 -3.01
C ALA A 124 16.15 -5.89 -4.13
N MET A 125 17.28 -5.19 -4.01
CA MET A 125 17.82 -4.32 -5.07
C MET A 125 18.51 -5.07 -6.21
N GLY A 126 18.60 -6.41 -6.15
CA GLY A 126 19.25 -7.25 -7.16
C GLY A 126 20.77 -7.09 -7.23
N LYS A 127 21.38 -6.48 -6.20
CA LYS A 127 22.82 -6.21 -6.12
C LYS A 127 23.61 -7.42 -5.64
N ILE A 128 22.98 -8.25 -4.81
CA ILE A 128 23.49 -9.58 -4.44
C ILE A 128 22.59 -10.62 -5.10
N LYS A 129 23.17 -11.51 -5.90
CA LYS A 129 22.48 -12.70 -6.38
C LYS A 129 22.34 -13.67 -5.21
N ARG A 130 21.12 -14.17 -4.97
CA ARG A 130 20.93 -15.27 -4.01
C ARG A 130 21.70 -16.48 -4.55
N ASP A 131 22.64 -17.00 -3.78
CA ASP A 131 23.31 -18.26 -4.10
C ASP A 131 22.27 -19.39 -3.98
N ASP A 132 21.94 -20.03 -5.10
CA ASP A 132 21.12 -21.25 -5.21
C ASP A 132 21.86 -22.50 -4.70
N ASN A 133 22.73 -22.37 -3.69
CA ASN A 133 23.49 -23.50 -3.17
C ASN A 133 22.74 -24.17 -2.03
N GLY A 134 21.75 -24.97 -2.40
CA GLY A 134 21.29 -26.08 -1.58
C GLY A 134 22.40 -27.13 -1.49
N HIS A 135 23.03 -27.23 -0.32
CA HIS A 135 23.75 -28.42 0.13
C HIS A 135 23.38 -28.70 1.58
#